data_AF-A0A661ZSA5-F1
#
_entry.id   AF-A0A661ZSA5-F1
#
_cell.length_a   1.000
_cell.length_b   1.000
_cell.length_c   1.000
_cell.angle_alpha   90.00
_cell.angle_beta   90.00
_cell.angle_gamma   90.00
#
_symmetry.space_group_name_H-M   'P 1'
#
loop_
_entity.id
_entity.type
_entity.pdbx_description
1 polymer ?
#
loop_
_entity_poly.entity_id
_entity_poly.type
_entity_poly.pdbx_seq_one_letter_code
_entity_poly.pdbx_strand_id
1 'polypeptide(L)'
;MKRIKLFFAVVLFTFTIKGNSANVSGIALLDNSTNHSGILVEFIPISPSALQDSTLTIVNGSFSLYVENGIYDIAYSKEGYQTYQIEGIFINSDLILDSVILISKATKELSGSVQGTLFSDTTYIVTANIIINNGETLTIEPGTEIKFDGYYSLNISGMIISAGTPQEQILFTSNEVNPSAGNWVGIRFSGTTGSILSNAVLEYGGGSQSSDLPLLKISNSNLLVDSCRVQYSNAAGILITGGEPEIRNSHINDVEGWALRVTADGSGNFLNNKIYNCGPSAALVLRNGALAEGNWVFNNSGVGILCPVNEGTPAIIHKNVIYNNGTGILLNGGGKALINYNTIYNNDTEGIEIEENSESDVTGNIISSNNVGIEIEELSPSSVTISYNLVDNNNYDFINPPVGVGTIITNNQNGTPSDTYYNIFENPEFFSIDPTDITFLHLEESSPAIDAGNPDDLDPDNTIRDMGAFPFGLISSINKNNSELGNYSVIPFPNPFSNKLYFEIDSCSPTEVELKIFDLFGICVKTISINNNISKKVFWDTKDQYGNTVSTGTYIYKIGNSSGIIIKE
;
A
#
# COMPACT_ATOMS: atom_id res chain seq x y z
N MET A 1 11.51 72.51 -12.26
CA MET A 1 11.01 71.45 -11.35
C MET A 1 9.51 71.28 -11.58
N LYS A 2 9.09 70.26 -12.35
CA LYS A 2 7.80 69.54 -12.25
C LYS A 2 7.75 68.52 -13.40
N ARG A 3 7.73 67.24 -13.02
CA ARG A 3 7.74 66.06 -13.90
C ARG A 3 6.37 65.89 -14.57
N ILE A 4 6.40 65.59 -15.86
CA ILE A 4 5.28 65.12 -16.67
C ILE A 4 5.06 63.63 -16.35
N LYS A 5 3.86 63.26 -15.91
CA LYS A 5 3.43 61.85 -15.82
C LYS A 5 2.65 61.53 -17.10
N LEU A 6 3.26 60.72 -17.96
CA LEU A 6 2.61 60.11 -19.12
C LEU A 6 2.02 58.76 -18.67
N PHE A 7 0.70 58.59 -18.80
CA PHE A 7 0.02 57.31 -18.60
C PHE A 7 0.28 56.43 -19.83
N PHE A 8 0.94 55.29 -19.66
CA PHE A 8 0.96 54.22 -20.66
C PHE A 8 0.04 53.10 -20.18
N ALA A 9 -1.04 52.86 -20.93
CA ALA A 9 -1.87 51.69 -20.78
C ALA A 9 -1.11 50.47 -21.33
N VAL A 10 -0.81 49.51 -20.46
CA VAL A 10 -0.27 48.21 -20.88
C VAL A 10 -1.47 47.36 -21.33
N VAL A 11 -1.63 47.23 -22.63
CA VAL A 11 -2.49 46.21 -23.24
C VAL A 11 -1.75 44.89 -23.08
N LEU A 12 -2.19 44.06 -22.13
CA LEU A 12 -1.70 42.69 -21.97
C LEU A 12 -2.24 41.87 -23.15
N PHE A 13 -1.41 41.62 -24.16
CA PHE A 13 -1.67 40.56 -25.11
C PHE A 13 -1.44 39.23 -24.37
N THR A 14 -2.52 38.54 -24.01
CA THR A 14 -2.44 37.10 -23.73
C THR A 14 -2.15 36.41 -25.06
N PHE A 15 -0.88 36.15 -25.34
CA PHE A 15 -0.52 35.13 -26.32
C PHE A 15 -0.94 33.80 -25.72
N THR A 16 -2.04 33.23 -26.23
CA THR A 16 -2.26 31.78 -26.12
C THR A 16 -1.13 31.15 -26.92
N ILE A 17 -0.07 30.68 -26.23
CA ILE A 17 0.85 29.74 -26.83
C ILE A 17 -0.02 28.52 -27.14
N LYS A 18 -0.30 28.27 -28.42
CA LYS A 18 -0.85 26.97 -28.83
C LYS A 18 0.11 25.93 -28.26
N GLY A 19 -0.37 25.06 -27.36
CA GLY A 19 0.33 23.82 -27.05
C GLY A 19 0.72 23.17 -28.37
N ASN A 20 1.97 22.72 -28.46
CA ASN A 20 2.41 22.02 -29.66
C ASN A 20 1.75 20.65 -29.63
N SER A 21 0.56 20.53 -30.20
CA SER A 21 -0.18 19.28 -30.29
C SER A 21 -0.10 18.69 -31.70
N ALA A 22 -0.04 17.37 -31.81
CA ALA A 22 -0.12 16.64 -33.06
C ALA A 22 -1.39 15.79 -33.10
N ASN A 23 -2.01 15.67 -34.27
CA ASN A 23 -3.08 14.69 -34.47
C ASN A 23 -2.47 13.32 -34.66
N VAL A 24 -2.81 12.38 -33.77
CA VAL A 24 -2.43 10.97 -33.90
C VAL A 24 -3.68 10.19 -34.27
N SER A 25 -3.57 9.41 -35.35
CA SER A 25 -4.68 8.59 -35.85
C SER A 25 -4.20 7.20 -36.21
N GLY A 26 -5.12 6.26 -36.30
CA GLY A 26 -4.80 4.88 -36.63
C GLY A 26 -6.03 4.02 -36.75
N ILE A 27 -5.81 2.71 -36.90
CA ILE A 27 -6.87 1.70 -36.94
C ILE A 27 -6.51 0.61 -35.93
N ALA A 28 -7.44 0.31 -35.02
CA ALA A 28 -7.38 -0.89 -34.19
C ALA A 28 -8.55 -1.79 -34.53
N LEU A 29 -8.26 -3.07 -34.79
CA LEU A 29 -9.21 -4.09 -35.20
C LEU A 29 -9.29 -5.18 -34.14
N LEU A 30 -10.31 -6.02 -34.27
CA LEU A 30 -10.55 -7.20 -33.45
C LEU A 30 -10.47 -8.39 -34.39
N ASP A 31 -9.72 -9.42 -34.02
CA ASP A 31 -9.49 -10.61 -34.84
C ASP A 31 -10.77 -11.38 -35.22
N ASN A 32 -11.81 -11.30 -34.39
CA ASN A 32 -13.00 -12.12 -34.47
C ASN A 32 -14.33 -11.33 -34.55
N SER A 33 -14.27 -10.00 -34.75
CA SER A 33 -15.45 -9.14 -34.81
C SER A 33 -15.42 -8.26 -36.06
N THR A 34 -16.60 -7.84 -36.53
CA THR A 34 -16.75 -6.83 -37.61
C THR A 34 -17.09 -5.44 -37.08
N ASN A 35 -17.41 -5.34 -35.79
CA ASN A 35 -17.60 -4.07 -35.11
C ASN A 35 -16.39 -3.81 -34.21
N HIS A 36 -15.56 -2.86 -34.62
CA HIS A 36 -14.31 -2.51 -33.97
C HIS A 36 -14.42 -1.25 -33.10
N SER A 37 -15.64 -0.77 -32.79
CA SER A 37 -15.82 0.38 -31.90
C SER A 37 -15.50 0.07 -30.46
N GLY A 38 -15.11 1.08 -29.69
CA GLY A 38 -14.93 0.99 -28.25
C GLY A 38 -13.67 0.25 -27.81
N ILE A 39 -12.66 0.14 -28.68
CA ILE A 39 -11.30 -0.18 -28.26
C ILE A 39 -10.74 1.11 -27.64
N LEU A 40 -10.30 1.03 -26.38
CA LEU A 40 -9.64 2.14 -25.71
C LEU A 40 -8.21 2.26 -26.24
N VAL A 41 -7.86 3.45 -26.72
CA VAL A 41 -6.51 3.82 -27.13
C VAL A 41 -6.00 4.86 -26.15
N GLU A 42 -5.09 4.45 -25.26
CA GLU A 42 -4.54 5.27 -24.19
C GLU A 42 -3.12 5.72 -24.54
N PHE A 43 -2.86 7.01 -24.42
CA PHE A 43 -1.57 7.65 -24.62
C PHE A 43 -0.92 7.89 -23.26
N ILE A 44 0.02 7.03 -22.90
CA ILE A 44 0.71 7.04 -21.60
C ILE A 44 1.99 7.89 -21.73
N PRO A 45 2.12 9.00 -21.00
CA PRO A 45 3.22 9.93 -21.18
C PRO A 45 4.55 9.36 -20.65
N ILE A 46 5.60 9.39 -21.48
CA ILE A 46 6.97 8.99 -21.12
C ILE A 46 7.88 10.20 -20.92
N SER A 47 7.68 11.27 -21.69
CA SER A 47 8.47 12.50 -21.57
C SER A 47 7.73 13.59 -20.78
N PRO A 48 8.43 14.51 -20.08
CA PRO A 48 7.79 15.61 -19.33
C PRO A 48 6.91 16.57 -20.15
N SER A 49 7.05 16.59 -21.48
CA SER A 49 6.20 17.39 -22.36
C SER A 49 4.90 16.68 -22.79
N ALA A 50 4.78 15.38 -22.52
CA ALA A 50 3.60 14.58 -22.82
C ALA A 50 2.58 14.69 -21.69
N LEU A 51 1.29 14.65 -22.03
CA LEU A 51 0.18 14.59 -21.07
C LEU A 51 -0.70 13.39 -21.37
N GLN A 52 -1.12 12.66 -20.34
CA GLN A 52 -1.98 11.49 -20.52
C GLN A 52 -3.31 11.90 -21.17
N ASP A 53 -3.71 11.15 -22.19
CA ASP A 53 -5.01 11.31 -22.87
C ASP A 53 -5.45 9.97 -23.47
N SER A 54 -6.71 9.85 -23.88
CA SER A 54 -7.23 8.63 -24.47
C SER A 54 -8.39 8.88 -25.44
N THR A 55 -8.67 7.91 -26.29
CA THR A 55 -9.83 7.94 -27.19
C THR A 55 -10.39 6.54 -27.41
N LEU A 56 -11.60 6.47 -27.96
CA LEU A 56 -12.24 5.21 -28.34
C LEU A 56 -12.32 5.10 -29.85
N THR A 57 -12.06 3.91 -30.38
CA THR A 57 -12.29 3.63 -31.80
C THR A 57 -13.78 3.71 -32.15
N ILE A 58 -14.08 4.06 -33.40
CA ILE A 58 -15.44 3.94 -33.97
C ILE A 58 -15.62 2.57 -34.66
N VAL A 59 -16.79 2.33 -35.26
CA VAL A 59 -17.21 0.99 -35.77
C VAL A 59 -16.19 0.36 -36.74
N ASN A 60 -15.52 1.15 -37.57
CA ASN A 60 -14.50 0.66 -38.52
C ASN A 60 -13.10 0.50 -37.90
N GLY A 61 -12.95 0.75 -36.61
CA GLY A 61 -11.68 0.66 -35.88
C GLY A 61 -10.84 1.92 -35.90
N SER A 62 -11.24 2.96 -36.64
CA SER A 62 -10.45 4.20 -36.70
C SER A 62 -10.56 5.03 -35.43
N PHE A 63 -9.47 5.67 -35.04
CA PHE A 63 -9.43 6.69 -33.99
C PHE A 63 -8.61 7.89 -34.46
N SER A 64 -8.82 9.04 -33.81
CA SER A 64 -8.03 10.25 -34.00
C SER A 64 -8.09 11.08 -32.72
N LEU A 65 -6.94 11.51 -32.22
CA LEU A 65 -6.83 12.32 -31.02
C LEU A 65 -5.69 13.33 -31.19
N TYR A 66 -5.91 14.57 -30.76
CA TYR A 66 -4.82 15.54 -30.65
C TYR A 66 -4.17 15.38 -29.28
N VAL A 67 -2.88 15.06 -29.26
CA VAL A 67 -2.09 14.94 -28.03
C VAL A 67 -0.93 15.94 -28.06
N GLU A 68 -0.47 16.39 -26.90
CA GLU A 68 0.70 17.26 -26.80
C GLU A 68 1.96 16.54 -27.32
N ASN A 69 2.88 17.28 -27.93
CA ASN A 69 4.11 16.71 -28.48
C ASN A 69 4.99 16.14 -27.35
N GLY A 70 5.44 14.90 -27.52
CA GLY A 70 6.22 14.19 -26.53
C GLY A 70 6.49 12.75 -26.94
N ILE A 71 6.98 11.95 -26.00
CA ILE A 71 7.15 10.50 -26.14
C ILE A 71 6.03 9.82 -25.36
N TYR A 72 5.36 8.86 -25.99
CA TYR A 72 4.25 8.11 -25.42
C TYR A 72 4.44 6.61 -25.58
N ASP A 73 4.01 5.84 -24.60
CA ASP A 73 3.55 4.47 -24.84
C ASP A 73 2.07 4.52 -25.24
N ILE A 74 1.67 3.71 -26.20
CA ILE A 74 0.29 3.70 -26.71
C ILE A 74 -0.29 2.30 -26.48
N ALA A 75 -1.26 2.21 -25.59
CA ALA A 75 -1.93 0.97 -25.22
C ALA A 75 -3.32 0.86 -25.87
N TYR A 76 -3.64 -0.32 -26.39
CA TYR A 76 -4.93 -0.66 -26.98
C TYR A 76 -5.58 -1.78 -26.17
N SER A 77 -6.77 -1.54 -25.62
CA SER A 77 -7.46 -2.52 -24.79
C SER A 77 -8.96 -2.62 -25.11
N LYS A 78 -9.47 -3.84 -25.00
CA LYS A 78 -10.91 -4.14 -25.07
C LYS A 78 -11.21 -5.43 -24.31
N GLU A 79 -12.31 -5.44 -23.56
CA GLU A 79 -12.74 -6.63 -22.82
C GLU A 79 -12.89 -7.86 -23.75
N GLY A 80 -12.34 -9.00 -23.31
CA GLY A 80 -12.32 -10.24 -24.08
C GLY A 80 -11.19 -10.33 -25.10
N TYR A 81 -10.28 -9.35 -25.15
CA TYR A 81 -9.12 -9.34 -26.03
C TYR A 81 -7.82 -9.11 -25.25
N GLN A 82 -6.71 -9.53 -25.82
CA GLN A 82 -5.36 -9.25 -25.33
C GLN A 82 -5.04 -7.77 -25.54
N THR A 83 -4.50 -7.12 -24.51
CA THR A 83 -3.99 -5.75 -24.62
C THR A 83 -2.76 -5.73 -25.53
N TYR A 84 -2.70 -4.74 -26.41
CA TYR A 84 -1.54 -4.52 -27.28
C TYR A 84 -0.92 -3.16 -26.94
N GLN A 85 0.40 -3.09 -26.80
CA GLN A 85 1.11 -1.85 -26.48
C GLN A 85 2.25 -1.60 -27.45
N ILE A 86 2.43 -0.33 -27.81
CA ILE A 86 3.56 0.16 -28.59
C ILE A 86 4.35 1.12 -27.70
N GLU A 87 5.64 0.87 -27.53
CA GLU A 87 6.48 1.65 -26.61
C GLU A 87 7.23 2.78 -27.32
N GLY A 88 7.40 3.90 -26.62
CA GLY A 88 8.36 4.95 -26.96
C GLY A 88 8.06 5.72 -28.26
N ILE A 89 6.79 5.89 -28.62
CA ILE A 89 6.38 6.63 -29.81
C ILE A 89 6.66 8.12 -29.62
N PHE A 90 7.58 8.66 -30.44
CA PHE A 90 7.90 10.08 -30.48
C PHE A 90 6.93 10.84 -31.39
N ILE A 91 6.19 11.77 -30.81
CA ILE A 91 5.13 12.55 -31.45
C ILE A 91 5.56 14.01 -31.47
N ASN A 92 5.92 14.51 -32.65
CA ASN A 92 6.32 15.91 -32.86
C ASN A 92 5.59 16.60 -34.03
N SER A 93 4.74 15.85 -34.72
CA SER A 93 3.92 16.24 -35.86
C SER A 93 2.85 15.17 -36.07
N ASP A 94 1.83 15.47 -36.91
CA ASP A 94 0.73 14.53 -37.16
C ASP A 94 1.26 13.14 -37.56
N LEU A 95 0.73 12.11 -36.89
CA LEU A 95 1.21 10.73 -36.98
C LEU A 95 0.04 9.80 -37.32
N ILE A 96 0.26 8.91 -38.27
CA ILE A 96 -0.65 7.79 -38.56
C ILE A 96 0.06 6.53 -38.09
N LEU A 97 -0.53 5.85 -37.11
CA LEU A 97 -0.01 4.60 -36.56
C LEU A 97 -0.39 3.42 -37.46
N ASP A 98 0.48 2.41 -37.47
CA ASP A 98 0.21 1.14 -38.15
C ASP A 98 -1.05 0.47 -37.55
N SER A 99 -1.75 -0.30 -38.38
CA SER A 99 -2.95 -0.99 -37.95
C SER A 99 -2.62 -2.06 -36.92
N VAL A 100 -3.34 -2.04 -35.79
CA VAL A 100 -3.22 -3.03 -34.72
C VAL A 100 -4.40 -3.99 -34.80
N ILE A 101 -4.18 -5.28 -34.54
CA ILE A 101 -5.25 -6.28 -34.39
C ILE A 101 -5.16 -6.85 -32.98
N LEU A 102 -6.20 -6.61 -32.18
CA LEU A 102 -6.35 -7.21 -30.86
C LEU A 102 -6.84 -8.65 -31.04
N ILE A 103 -6.13 -9.59 -30.43
CA ILE A 103 -6.43 -11.02 -30.48
C ILE A 103 -7.41 -11.35 -29.35
N SER A 104 -8.47 -12.07 -29.67
CA SER A 104 -9.47 -12.50 -28.69
C SER A 104 -8.86 -13.47 -27.69
N LYS A 105 -9.14 -13.26 -26.40
CA LYS A 105 -8.79 -14.23 -25.36
C LYS A 105 -9.62 -15.49 -25.57
N ALA A 106 -8.99 -16.66 -25.44
CA ALA A 106 -9.74 -17.92 -25.43
C ALA A 106 -10.66 -17.96 -24.20
N THR A 107 -11.75 -18.72 -24.24
CA THR A 107 -12.60 -18.95 -23.07
C THR A 107 -12.55 -20.42 -22.68
N LYS A 108 -12.37 -20.71 -21.38
CA LYS A 108 -12.36 -22.08 -20.86
C LYS A 108 -13.17 -22.20 -19.58
N GLU A 109 -14.07 -23.17 -19.55
CA GLU A 109 -14.82 -23.49 -18.34
C GLU A 109 -13.96 -24.26 -17.32
N LEU A 110 -14.15 -23.96 -16.03
CA LEU A 110 -13.56 -24.65 -14.89
C LEU A 110 -14.66 -25.22 -13.99
N SER A 111 -14.50 -26.48 -13.59
CA SER A 111 -15.35 -27.16 -12.61
C SER A 111 -14.58 -28.31 -11.95
N GLY A 112 -14.91 -28.63 -10.70
CA GLY A 112 -14.30 -29.76 -10.00
C GLY A 112 -12.81 -29.57 -9.70
N SER A 113 -12.02 -30.62 -9.87
CA SER A 113 -10.58 -30.60 -9.55
C SER A 113 -9.80 -29.76 -10.56
N VAL A 114 -8.99 -28.81 -10.09
CA VAL A 114 -8.14 -27.95 -10.92
C VAL A 114 -6.69 -27.99 -10.44
N GLN A 115 -5.76 -28.09 -11.39
CA GLN A 115 -4.31 -28.08 -11.16
C GLN A 115 -3.57 -27.66 -12.44
N GLY A 116 -2.26 -27.42 -12.34
CA GLY A 116 -1.42 -27.00 -13.47
C GLY A 116 -1.38 -25.49 -13.62
N THR A 117 -1.30 -24.98 -14.85
CA THR A 117 -1.18 -23.54 -15.13
C THR A 117 -2.45 -22.99 -15.79
N LEU A 118 -2.92 -21.84 -15.30
CA LEU A 118 -3.87 -20.98 -15.99
C LEU A 118 -3.12 -19.86 -16.70
N PHE A 119 -3.36 -19.70 -18.00
CA PHE A 119 -2.64 -18.81 -18.91
C PHE A 119 -3.38 -17.50 -19.13
N SER A 120 -2.63 -16.40 -19.28
CA SER A 120 -3.19 -15.04 -19.39
C SER A 120 -3.92 -14.76 -20.71
N ASP A 121 -3.67 -15.57 -21.73
CA ASP A 121 -4.35 -15.54 -23.03
C ASP A 121 -5.77 -16.13 -22.99
N THR A 122 -6.19 -16.66 -21.84
CA THR A 122 -7.45 -17.36 -21.63
C THR A 122 -8.24 -16.74 -20.49
N THR A 123 -9.52 -16.41 -20.73
CA THR A 123 -10.50 -16.10 -19.69
C THR A 123 -11.12 -17.40 -19.18
N TYR A 124 -11.07 -17.60 -17.86
CA TYR A 124 -11.60 -18.80 -17.22
C TYR A 124 -12.97 -18.55 -16.61
N ILE A 125 -13.97 -19.37 -16.96
CA ILE A 125 -15.34 -19.27 -16.46
C ILE A 125 -15.61 -20.41 -15.49
N VAL A 126 -15.84 -20.11 -14.22
CA VAL A 126 -16.11 -21.12 -13.19
C VAL A 126 -17.60 -21.45 -13.18
N THR A 127 -17.95 -22.64 -13.65
CA THR A 127 -19.35 -23.10 -13.82
C THR A 127 -19.81 -24.09 -12.73
N ALA A 128 -18.91 -24.45 -11.81
CA ALA A 128 -19.20 -25.15 -10.57
C ALA A 128 -18.09 -24.87 -9.55
N ASN A 129 -18.26 -25.27 -8.29
CA ASN A 129 -17.16 -25.22 -7.31
C ASN A 129 -15.90 -25.89 -7.87
N ILE A 130 -14.76 -25.21 -7.68
CA ILE A 130 -13.45 -25.74 -8.04
C ILE A 130 -12.63 -26.05 -6.79
N ILE A 131 -11.79 -27.07 -6.88
CA ILE A 131 -10.92 -27.53 -5.79
C ILE A 131 -9.51 -27.79 -6.28
N ILE A 132 -8.51 -27.30 -5.53
CA ILE A 132 -7.12 -27.74 -5.64
C ILE A 132 -6.91 -28.77 -4.53
N ASN A 133 -6.75 -30.05 -4.87
CA ASN A 133 -6.63 -31.09 -3.85
C ASN A 133 -5.28 -31.03 -3.13
N ASN A 134 -5.22 -31.67 -1.97
CA ASN A 134 -3.97 -31.84 -1.23
C ASN A 134 -2.91 -32.52 -2.12
N GLY A 135 -1.71 -31.95 -2.15
CA GLY A 135 -0.60 -32.40 -3.00
C GLY A 135 -0.64 -31.86 -4.44
N GLU A 136 -1.70 -31.19 -4.86
CA GLU A 136 -1.79 -30.53 -6.17
C GLU A 136 -1.38 -29.05 -6.07
N THR A 137 -0.97 -28.48 -7.21
CA THR A 137 -0.60 -27.08 -7.32
C THR A 137 -1.31 -26.46 -8.53
N LEU A 138 -1.88 -25.27 -8.32
CA LEU A 138 -2.38 -24.40 -9.38
C LEU A 138 -1.51 -23.15 -9.46
N THR A 139 -0.91 -22.91 -10.61
CA THR A 139 -0.20 -21.67 -10.95
C THR A 139 -1.08 -20.81 -11.85
N ILE A 140 -1.15 -19.51 -11.59
CA ILE A 140 -1.92 -18.56 -12.39
C ILE A 140 -0.96 -17.49 -12.90
N GLU A 141 -0.92 -17.33 -14.22
CA GLU A 141 -0.07 -16.32 -14.85
C GLU A 141 -0.59 -14.89 -14.61
N PRO A 142 0.29 -13.88 -14.55
CA PRO A 142 -0.10 -12.47 -14.51
C PRO A 142 -1.13 -12.11 -15.59
N GLY A 143 -2.09 -11.25 -15.26
CA GLY A 143 -3.14 -10.81 -16.20
C GLY A 143 -4.25 -11.82 -16.50
N THR A 144 -4.25 -12.98 -15.83
CA THR A 144 -5.31 -13.99 -15.98
C THR A 144 -6.62 -13.52 -15.33
N GLU A 145 -7.74 -13.71 -16.03
CA GLU A 145 -9.09 -13.43 -15.55
C GLU A 145 -9.85 -14.71 -15.23
N ILE A 146 -10.40 -14.79 -14.03
CA ILE A 146 -11.20 -15.92 -13.52
C ILE A 146 -12.55 -15.37 -13.08
N LYS A 147 -13.59 -15.67 -13.85
CA LYS A 147 -14.96 -15.17 -13.65
C LYS A 147 -15.86 -16.28 -13.11
N PHE A 148 -16.53 -16.05 -12.00
CA PHE A 148 -17.45 -17.01 -11.38
C PHE A 148 -18.86 -16.85 -11.93
N ASP A 149 -19.37 -17.89 -12.61
CA ASP A 149 -20.68 -17.91 -13.27
C ASP A 149 -21.77 -18.44 -12.34
N GLY A 150 -21.86 -17.83 -11.16
CA GLY A 150 -22.83 -18.18 -10.12
C GLY A 150 -22.19 -18.33 -8.74
N TYR A 151 -22.98 -18.88 -7.82
CA TYR A 151 -22.65 -18.96 -6.39
C TYR A 151 -21.65 -20.09 -6.09
N TYR A 152 -20.45 -19.98 -6.67
CA TYR A 152 -19.38 -20.97 -6.61
C TYR A 152 -18.16 -20.45 -5.85
N SER A 153 -17.32 -21.38 -5.40
CA SER A 153 -16.12 -21.14 -4.61
C SER A 153 -14.89 -21.81 -5.21
N LEU A 154 -13.72 -21.23 -4.91
CA LEU A 154 -12.42 -21.87 -5.08
C LEU A 154 -11.95 -22.41 -3.73
N ASN A 155 -11.87 -23.74 -3.62
CA ASN A 155 -11.46 -24.43 -2.40
C ASN A 155 -10.03 -24.95 -2.54
N ILE A 156 -9.17 -24.64 -1.59
CA ILE A 156 -7.73 -24.88 -1.70
C ILE A 156 -7.31 -25.73 -0.50
N SER A 157 -7.04 -27.00 -0.78
CA SER A 157 -6.38 -27.94 0.14
C SER A 157 -4.95 -28.29 -0.31
N GLY A 158 -4.60 -27.98 -1.55
CA GLY A 158 -3.22 -28.00 -2.07
C GLY A 158 -2.56 -26.64 -1.99
N MET A 159 -1.87 -26.24 -3.05
CA MET A 159 -1.14 -24.97 -3.15
C MET A 159 -1.62 -24.14 -4.35
N ILE A 160 -1.72 -22.82 -4.16
CA ILE A 160 -1.93 -21.87 -5.24
C ILE A 160 -0.74 -20.90 -5.32
N ILE A 161 -0.26 -20.66 -6.55
CA ILE A 161 0.75 -19.65 -6.84
C ILE A 161 0.12 -18.67 -7.82
N SER A 162 -0.40 -17.56 -7.27
CA SER A 162 -0.96 -16.44 -8.03
C SER A 162 0.00 -15.27 -7.89
N ALA A 163 0.95 -15.14 -8.81
CA ALA A 163 2.02 -14.16 -8.75
C ALA A 163 1.87 -13.12 -9.87
N GLY A 164 0.84 -12.27 -9.77
CA GLY A 164 0.63 -11.18 -10.71
C GLY A 164 1.71 -10.09 -10.59
N THR A 165 1.61 -9.06 -11.44
CA THR A 165 2.43 -7.85 -11.38
C THR A 165 1.55 -6.62 -11.19
N PRO A 166 2.10 -5.45 -10.80
CA PRO A 166 1.32 -4.21 -10.73
C PRO A 166 0.65 -3.84 -12.07
N GLN A 167 1.25 -4.21 -13.20
CA GLN A 167 0.72 -3.96 -14.55
C GLN A 167 -0.26 -5.03 -15.02
N GLU A 168 -0.06 -6.27 -14.59
CA GLU A 168 -0.83 -7.44 -15.00
C GLU A 168 -1.37 -8.17 -13.78
N GLN A 169 -2.35 -7.54 -13.12
CA GLN A 169 -3.00 -8.11 -11.95
C GLN A 169 -3.84 -9.33 -12.33
N ILE A 170 -3.92 -10.31 -11.43
CA ILE A 170 -4.79 -11.47 -11.59
C ILE A 170 -6.17 -11.11 -11.04
N LEU A 171 -7.24 -11.34 -11.82
CA LEU A 171 -8.60 -10.94 -11.46
C LEU A 171 -9.48 -12.15 -11.13
N PHE A 172 -10.03 -12.18 -9.91
CA PHE A 172 -11.10 -13.09 -9.47
C PHE A 172 -12.38 -12.28 -9.27
N THR A 173 -13.38 -12.49 -10.13
CA THR A 173 -14.57 -11.62 -10.16
C THR A 173 -15.84 -12.38 -10.56
N SER A 174 -16.98 -11.70 -10.57
CA SER A 174 -18.25 -12.21 -11.06
C SER A 174 -18.28 -12.31 -12.60
N ASN A 175 -19.00 -13.27 -13.15
CA ASN A 175 -19.30 -13.33 -14.60
C ASN A 175 -20.57 -12.53 -14.97
N GLU A 176 -21.26 -11.92 -14.00
CA GLU A 176 -22.47 -11.12 -14.26
C GLU A 176 -22.15 -9.86 -15.06
N VAL A 177 -23.08 -9.45 -15.93
CA VAL A 177 -22.95 -8.23 -16.76
C VAL A 177 -22.87 -6.96 -15.89
N ASN A 178 -23.56 -6.96 -14.75
CA ASN A 178 -23.49 -5.90 -13.74
C ASN A 178 -23.11 -6.55 -12.41
N PRO A 179 -21.80 -6.74 -12.14
CA PRO A 179 -21.34 -7.38 -10.92
C PRO A 179 -21.90 -6.70 -9.68
N SER A 180 -22.29 -7.50 -8.70
CA SER A 180 -22.71 -7.03 -7.38
C SER A 180 -22.06 -7.89 -6.30
N ALA A 181 -21.82 -7.28 -5.15
CA ALA A 181 -21.29 -7.99 -3.99
C ALA A 181 -22.14 -9.24 -3.68
N GLY A 182 -21.47 -10.36 -3.39
CA GLY A 182 -22.12 -11.66 -3.12
C GLY A 182 -22.54 -12.49 -4.34
N ASN A 183 -22.15 -12.11 -5.56
CA ASN A 183 -22.44 -12.89 -6.77
C ASN A 183 -21.78 -14.27 -6.75
N TRP A 184 -20.61 -14.39 -6.12
CA TRP A 184 -19.90 -15.64 -5.91
C TRP A 184 -19.44 -15.78 -4.46
N VAL A 185 -19.04 -16.99 -4.08
CA VAL A 185 -18.84 -17.31 -2.67
C VAL A 185 -17.53 -16.73 -2.12
N GLY A 186 -16.42 -16.88 -2.85
CA GLY A 186 -15.09 -16.52 -2.39
C GLY A 186 -14.04 -17.63 -2.53
N ILE A 187 -12.81 -17.33 -2.11
CA ILE A 187 -11.66 -18.23 -2.09
C ILE A 187 -11.46 -18.77 -0.68
N ARG A 188 -11.19 -20.08 -0.53
CA ARG A 188 -11.16 -20.77 0.75
C ARG A 188 -9.92 -21.65 0.87
N PHE A 189 -8.99 -21.25 1.74
CA PHE A 189 -7.83 -22.05 2.13
C PHE A 189 -8.17 -22.93 3.34
N SER A 190 -7.73 -24.19 3.30
CA SER A 190 -7.95 -25.14 4.39
C SER A 190 -6.72 -26.02 4.60
N GLY A 191 -5.96 -25.74 5.67
CA GLY A 191 -4.81 -26.57 6.07
C GLY A 191 -3.61 -26.48 5.12
N THR A 192 -3.34 -25.31 4.55
CA THR A 192 -2.35 -25.13 3.48
C THR A 192 -1.12 -24.33 3.93
N THR A 193 0.03 -24.61 3.32
CA THR A 193 1.27 -23.84 3.49
C THR A 193 1.88 -23.53 2.14
N GLY A 194 2.58 -22.40 2.02
CA GLY A 194 3.32 -22.02 0.80
C GLY A 194 2.48 -21.43 -0.33
N SER A 195 1.17 -21.23 -0.11
CA SER A 195 0.34 -20.51 -1.07
C SER A 195 0.70 -19.03 -1.11
N ILE A 196 0.61 -18.43 -2.30
CA ILE A 196 0.91 -17.01 -2.55
C ILE A 196 -0.24 -16.41 -3.36
N LEU A 197 -0.79 -15.31 -2.85
CA LEU A 197 -1.61 -14.37 -3.61
C LEU A 197 -0.84 -13.05 -3.68
N SER A 198 -0.36 -12.69 -4.86
CA SER A 198 0.34 -11.44 -5.09
C SER A 198 -0.23 -10.70 -6.30
N ASN A 199 -0.41 -9.38 -6.16
CA ASN A 199 -0.98 -8.52 -7.21
C ASN A 199 -2.29 -9.09 -7.79
N ALA A 200 -3.18 -9.52 -6.90
CA ALA A 200 -4.47 -10.08 -7.27
C ALA A 200 -5.62 -9.15 -6.82
N VAL A 201 -6.67 -9.09 -7.62
CA VAL A 201 -7.93 -8.41 -7.30
C VAL A 201 -9.00 -9.47 -7.09
N LEU A 202 -9.59 -9.48 -5.90
CA LEU A 202 -10.73 -10.29 -5.53
C LEU A 202 -11.90 -9.34 -5.33
N GLU A 203 -12.97 -9.50 -6.11
CA GLU A 203 -14.10 -8.57 -6.05
C GLU A 203 -15.46 -9.20 -6.32
N TYR A 204 -16.51 -8.55 -5.83
CA TYR A 204 -17.93 -8.90 -6.03
C TYR A 204 -18.34 -10.29 -5.51
N GLY A 205 -17.55 -10.87 -4.60
CA GLY A 205 -17.91 -12.10 -3.90
C GLY A 205 -18.33 -11.83 -2.47
N GLY A 206 -18.04 -12.78 -1.57
CA GLY A 206 -18.45 -12.69 -0.16
C GLY A 206 -19.93 -12.98 0.00
N GLY A 207 -20.27 -14.27 -0.03
CA GLY A 207 -21.63 -14.82 -0.18
C GLY A 207 -22.77 -14.17 0.63
N SER A 208 -23.32 -14.86 1.63
CA SER A 208 -24.43 -14.33 2.43
C SER A 208 -23.92 -13.35 3.50
N GLN A 209 -24.72 -12.35 3.86
CA GLN A 209 -24.36 -11.34 4.88
C GLN A 209 -24.03 -11.91 6.28
N SER A 210 -24.31 -13.19 6.54
CA SER A 210 -23.78 -13.89 7.71
C SER A 210 -22.25 -13.97 7.64
N SER A 211 -21.54 -13.69 8.74
CA SER A 211 -20.07 -13.65 8.83
C SER A 211 -19.28 -14.88 8.32
N ASP A 212 -19.94 -15.98 7.97
CA ASP A 212 -19.33 -17.27 7.68
C ASP A 212 -18.92 -17.49 6.21
N LEU A 213 -19.30 -16.58 5.30
CA LEU A 213 -18.94 -16.63 3.88
C LEU A 213 -18.19 -15.37 3.41
N PRO A 214 -16.97 -15.12 3.94
CA PRO A 214 -16.12 -14.02 3.47
C PRO A 214 -15.69 -14.21 2.01
N LEU A 215 -15.20 -13.13 1.40
CA LEU A 215 -14.58 -13.18 0.07
C LEU A 215 -13.27 -13.98 0.07
N LEU A 216 -12.46 -13.86 1.12
CA LEU A 216 -11.27 -14.67 1.35
C LEU A 216 -11.34 -15.34 2.73
N LYS A 217 -11.41 -16.67 2.77
CA LYS A 217 -11.34 -17.46 4.00
C LYS A 217 -10.00 -18.16 4.11
N ILE A 218 -9.31 -17.95 5.22
CA ILE A 218 -8.03 -18.60 5.55
C ILE A 218 -8.26 -19.46 6.78
N SER A 219 -8.30 -20.78 6.60
CA SER A 219 -8.51 -21.73 7.70
C SER A 219 -7.27 -22.57 7.93
N ASN A 220 -6.67 -22.48 9.12
CA ASN A 220 -5.47 -23.21 9.54
C ASN A 220 -4.36 -23.19 8.47
N SER A 221 -4.12 -22.02 7.87
CA SER A 221 -3.23 -21.89 6.71
C SER A 221 -2.27 -20.72 6.89
N ASN A 222 -1.04 -20.89 6.40
CA ASN A 222 0.00 -19.86 6.40
C ASN A 222 0.36 -19.55 4.94
N LEU A 223 -0.05 -18.37 4.47
CA LEU A 223 0.11 -17.89 3.11
C LEU A 223 0.56 -16.43 3.12
N LEU A 224 1.12 -16.00 2.00
CA LEU A 224 1.40 -14.59 1.73
C LEU A 224 0.26 -14.00 0.89
N VAL A 225 -0.31 -12.89 1.36
CA VAL A 225 -1.19 -12.01 0.59
C VAL A 225 -0.48 -10.66 0.44
N ASP A 226 0.04 -10.36 -0.74
CA ASP A 226 0.89 -9.19 -0.97
C ASP A 226 0.37 -8.34 -2.13
N SER A 227 0.20 -7.04 -1.92
CA SER A 227 -0.19 -6.11 -3.00
C SER A 227 -1.53 -6.48 -3.65
N CYS A 228 -2.44 -7.07 -2.86
CA CYS A 228 -3.75 -7.51 -3.34
C CYS A 228 -4.84 -6.47 -3.05
N ARG A 229 -5.96 -6.57 -3.77
CA ARG A 229 -7.20 -5.83 -3.48
C ARG A 229 -8.30 -6.82 -3.15
N VAL A 230 -8.92 -6.68 -1.98
CA VAL A 230 -10.10 -7.44 -1.55
C VAL A 230 -11.24 -6.44 -1.38
N GLN A 231 -12.17 -6.41 -2.33
CA GLN A 231 -13.14 -5.32 -2.42
C GLN A 231 -14.56 -5.77 -2.80
N TYR A 232 -15.55 -4.91 -2.55
CA TYR A 232 -16.95 -5.15 -2.92
C TYR A 232 -17.47 -6.50 -2.42
N SER A 233 -17.21 -6.80 -1.14
CA SER A 233 -17.67 -8.03 -0.48
C SER A 233 -18.99 -7.78 0.24
N ASN A 234 -19.98 -8.66 0.03
CA ASN A 234 -21.29 -8.55 0.70
C ASN A 234 -21.26 -9.11 2.15
N ALA A 235 -20.17 -9.77 2.53
CA ALA A 235 -19.94 -10.27 3.88
C ALA A 235 -18.63 -9.69 4.44
N ALA A 236 -17.85 -10.48 5.16
CA ALA A 236 -16.49 -10.08 5.52
C ALA A 236 -15.54 -10.10 4.30
N GLY A 237 -14.52 -9.25 4.29
CA GLY A 237 -13.50 -9.24 3.25
C GLY A 237 -12.59 -10.46 3.41
N ILE A 238 -11.90 -10.53 4.55
CA ILE A 238 -10.99 -11.60 4.91
C ILE A 238 -11.39 -12.17 6.28
N LEU A 239 -11.48 -13.50 6.40
CA LEU A 239 -11.67 -14.20 7.66
C LEU A 239 -10.54 -15.20 7.88
N ILE A 240 -9.87 -15.09 9.03
CA ILE A 240 -8.82 -16.01 9.46
C ILE A 240 -9.36 -16.86 10.62
N THR A 241 -9.48 -18.17 10.38
CA THR A 241 -9.89 -19.17 11.38
C THR A 241 -8.74 -20.16 11.58
N GLY A 242 -7.75 -19.78 12.38
CA GLY A 242 -6.52 -20.55 12.55
C GLY A 242 -5.44 -20.23 11.49
N GLY A 243 -4.18 -20.41 11.88
CA GLY A 243 -3.01 -20.05 11.06
C GLY A 243 -2.49 -18.64 11.37
N GLU A 244 -1.35 -18.33 10.74
CA GLU A 244 -0.58 -17.09 10.91
C GLU A 244 -0.16 -16.56 9.52
N PRO A 245 -1.11 -16.10 8.67
CA PRO A 245 -0.78 -15.53 7.38
C PRO A 245 -0.03 -14.19 7.51
N GLU A 246 0.75 -13.87 6.49
CA GLU A 246 1.28 -12.52 6.29
C GLU A 246 0.44 -11.83 5.22
N ILE A 247 -0.19 -10.72 5.59
CA ILE A 247 -0.97 -9.87 4.68
C ILE A 247 -0.31 -8.51 4.67
N ARG A 248 0.19 -8.10 3.51
CA ARG A 248 0.93 -6.84 3.41
C ARG A 248 0.67 -6.07 2.13
N ASN A 249 0.92 -4.76 2.19
CA ASN A 249 0.80 -3.83 1.06
C ASN A 249 -0.56 -3.91 0.34
N SER A 250 -1.58 -4.43 1.01
CA SER A 250 -2.85 -4.81 0.39
C SER A 250 -3.94 -3.82 0.75
N HIS A 251 -4.95 -3.73 -0.11
CA HIS A 251 -6.13 -2.90 0.07
C HIS A 251 -7.33 -3.79 0.40
N ILE A 252 -8.02 -3.48 1.49
CA ILE A 252 -9.29 -4.09 1.84
C ILE A 252 -10.32 -2.97 1.95
N ASN A 253 -11.27 -2.91 1.03
CA ASN A 253 -12.16 -1.75 0.92
C ASN A 253 -13.54 -2.07 0.40
N ASP A 254 -14.50 -1.20 0.69
CA ASP A 254 -15.89 -1.32 0.23
C ASP A 254 -16.48 -2.71 0.58
N VAL A 255 -16.29 -3.10 1.84
CA VAL A 255 -16.77 -4.35 2.43
C VAL A 255 -17.95 -4.05 3.35
N GLU A 256 -19.06 -4.77 3.22
CA GLU A 256 -20.27 -4.53 4.02
C GLU A 256 -20.14 -5.01 5.49
N GLY A 257 -19.36 -6.07 5.72
CA GLY A 257 -19.12 -6.65 7.05
C GLY A 257 -17.76 -6.27 7.66
N TRP A 258 -17.17 -7.19 8.43
CA TRP A 258 -15.79 -7.05 8.91
C TRP A 258 -14.81 -7.04 7.73
N ALA A 259 -13.94 -6.04 7.63
CA ALA A 259 -12.99 -5.98 6.52
C ALA A 259 -11.95 -7.13 6.64
N LEU A 260 -11.26 -7.22 7.78
CA LEU A 260 -10.32 -8.29 8.11
C LEU A 260 -10.56 -8.80 9.54
N ARG A 261 -11.09 -10.02 9.66
CA ARG A 261 -11.44 -10.63 10.95
C ARG A 261 -10.56 -11.83 11.29
N VAL A 262 -9.85 -11.75 12.41
CA VAL A 262 -9.20 -12.91 13.05
C VAL A 262 -10.12 -13.50 14.13
N THR A 263 -10.34 -14.82 14.11
CA THR A 263 -11.11 -15.53 15.16
C THR A 263 -10.20 -16.08 16.27
N ALA A 264 -10.81 -16.63 17.32
CA ALA A 264 -10.12 -17.06 18.55
C ALA A 264 -8.94 -18.02 18.36
N ASP A 265 -8.89 -18.77 17.26
CA ASP A 265 -7.81 -19.74 16.99
C ASP A 265 -6.74 -19.20 16.01
N GLY A 266 -6.94 -18.00 15.43
CA GLY A 266 -6.05 -17.42 14.43
C GLY A 266 -5.13 -16.33 14.98
N SER A 267 -4.12 -15.98 14.19
CA SER A 267 -3.26 -14.80 14.36
C SER A 267 -2.82 -14.32 12.97
N GLY A 268 -1.81 -13.46 12.87
CA GLY A 268 -1.24 -13.02 11.60
C GLY A 268 -0.40 -11.75 11.70
N ASN A 269 0.34 -11.47 10.63
CA ASN A 269 1.07 -10.22 10.44
C ASN A 269 0.37 -9.38 9.38
N PHE A 270 -0.07 -8.19 9.76
CA PHE A 270 -0.78 -7.24 8.92
C PHE A 270 0.11 -6.01 8.76
N LEU A 271 0.79 -5.89 7.63
CA LEU A 271 1.87 -4.92 7.43
C LEU A 271 1.56 -3.95 6.28
N ASN A 272 1.58 -2.64 6.52
CA ASN A 272 1.44 -1.62 5.47
C ASN A 272 0.18 -1.76 4.61
N ASN A 273 -0.91 -2.27 5.18
CA ASN A 273 -2.18 -2.41 4.47
C ASN A 273 -3.01 -1.12 4.54
N LYS A 274 -3.95 -0.97 3.61
CA LYS A 274 -4.97 0.07 3.63
C LYS A 274 -6.34 -0.58 3.81
N ILE A 275 -7.04 -0.25 4.90
CA ILE A 275 -8.36 -0.79 5.22
C ILE A 275 -9.35 0.37 5.35
N TYR A 276 -10.28 0.48 4.41
CA TYR A 276 -11.09 1.70 4.30
C TYR A 276 -12.48 1.53 3.68
N ASN A 277 -13.37 2.49 3.92
CA ASN A 277 -14.74 2.50 3.40
C ASN A 277 -15.52 1.21 3.71
N CYS A 278 -15.31 0.62 4.89
CA CYS A 278 -16.01 -0.59 5.29
C CYS A 278 -17.24 -0.31 6.18
N GLY A 279 -18.16 -1.27 6.18
CA GLY A 279 -19.43 -1.23 6.90
C GLY A 279 -19.27 -1.18 8.42
N PRO A 280 -20.38 -1.31 9.17
CA PRO A 280 -20.44 -0.92 10.59
C PRO A 280 -19.70 -1.86 11.54
N SER A 281 -19.10 -2.93 11.03
CA SER A 281 -18.27 -3.85 11.82
C SER A 281 -16.84 -3.31 11.95
N ALA A 282 -16.04 -3.94 12.81
CA ALA A 282 -14.62 -3.58 12.92
C ALA A 282 -13.87 -3.82 11.61
N ALA A 283 -13.00 -2.88 11.24
CA ALA A 283 -12.19 -2.96 10.03
C ALA A 283 -11.06 -4.00 10.19
N LEU A 284 -10.34 -3.99 11.32
CA LEU A 284 -9.29 -4.95 11.64
C LEU A 284 -9.51 -5.58 13.02
N VAL A 285 -9.66 -6.90 13.09
CA VAL A 285 -9.77 -7.63 14.37
C VAL A 285 -8.48 -8.40 14.64
N LEU A 286 -7.85 -8.15 15.79
CA LEU A 286 -6.57 -8.76 16.19
C LEU A 286 -6.72 -9.67 17.41
N ARG A 287 -6.06 -10.83 17.39
CA ARG A 287 -6.06 -11.83 18.47
C ARG A 287 -4.71 -12.56 18.53
N ASN A 288 -4.39 -13.19 19.65
CA ASN A 288 -3.28 -14.15 19.80
C ASN A 288 -1.93 -13.67 19.28
N GLY A 289 -1.46 -12.51 19.73
CA GLY A 289 -0.14 -11.99 19.34
C GLY A 289 -0.07 -11.46 17.91
N ALA A 290 -1.20 -11.25 17.23
CA ALA A 290 -1.22 -10.67 15.90
C ALA A 290 -0.54 -9.30 15.89
N LEU A 291 0.24 -9.04 14.82
CA LEU A 291 0.96 -7.80 14.59
C LEU A 291 0.21 -6.97 13.54
N ALA A 292 -0.18 -5.75 13.88
CA ALA A 292 -0.60 -4.72 12.95
C ALA A 292 0.44 -3.61 12.94
N GLU A 293 1.23 -3.52 11.88
CA GLU A 293 2.28 -2.52 11.73
C GLU A 293 2.17 -1.69 10.45
N GLY A 294 2.31 -0.37 10.54
CA GLY A 294 2.37 0.50 9.35
C GLY A 294 1.05 0.60 8.57
N ASN A 295 -0.05 0.09 9.10
CA ASN A 295 -1.33 0.07 8.39
C ASN A 295 -2.03 1.43 8.44
N TRP A 296 -2.81 1.68 7.41
CA TRP A 296 -3.73 2.81 7.31
C TRP A 296 -5.15 2.28 7.46
N VAL A 297 -5.84 2.64 8.54
CA VAL A 297 -7.20 2.18 8.84
C VAL A 297 -8.11 3.39 8.94
N PHE A 298 -8.95 3.60 7.92
CA PHE A 298 -9.63 4.89 7.79
C PHE A 298 -10.97 4.90 7.09
N ASN A 299 -11.80 5.91 7.36
CA ASN A 299 -13.13 6.08 6.76
C ASN A 299 -14.01 4.82 6.92
N ASN A 300 -13.90 4.11 8.04
CA ASN A 300 -14.74 2.94 8.33
C ASN A 300 -15.88 3.35 9.26
N SER A 301 -17.10 2.91 8.96
CA SER A 301 -18.27 3.32 9.77
C SER A 301 -18.32 2.70 11.18
N GLY A 302 -17.57 1.61 11.40
CA GLY A 302 -17.42 0.96 12.69
C GLY A 302 -16.06 1.26 13.34
N VAL A 303 -15.62 0.35 14.21
CA VAL A 303 -14.30 0.41 14.86
C VAL A 303 -13.18 0.25 13.83
N GLY A 304 -12.12 1.07 13.92
CA GLY A 304 -10.90 0.89 13.14
C GLY A 304 -10.21 -0.43 13.48
N ILE A 305 -9.65 -0.54 14.68
CA ILE A 305 -8.99 -1.76 15.17
C ILE A 305 -9.68 -2.28 16.43
N LEU A 306 -10.09 -3.56 16.42
CA LEU A 306 -10.72 -4.24 17.55
C LEU A 306 -9.82 -5.34 18.10
N CYS A 307 -9.56 -5.31 19.40
CA CYS A 307 -8.88 -6.34 20.19
C CYS A 307 -9.86 -6.94 21.20
N PRO A 308 -10.64 -7.95 20.80
CA PRO A 308 -11.60 -8.61 21.68
C PRO A 308 -10.93 -9.63 22.61
N VAL A 309 -11.73 -10.34 23.42
CA VAL A 309 -11.31 -11.43 24.34
C VAL A 309 -10.06 -12.13 23.84
N ASN A 310 -8.94 -11.99 24.54
CA ASN A 310 -7.66 -12.58 24.13
C ASN A 310 -7.04 -13.33 25.31
N GLU A 311 -7.12 -14.66 25.30
CA GLU A 311 -6.48 -15.52 26.32
C GLU A 311 -4.97 -15.75 26.03
N GLY A 312 -4.47 -15.26 24.90
CA GLY A 312 -3.09 -15.46 24.43
C GLY A 312 -2.17 -14.25 24.63
N THR A 313 -1.10 -14.22 23.85
CA THR A 313 -0.15 -13.09 23.78
C THR A 313 -0.89 -11.80 23.38
N PRO A 314 -0.56 -10.64 24.00
CA PRO A 314 -1.11 -9.35 23.57
C PRO A 314 -0.88 -9.11 22.08
N ALA A 315 -1.91 -8.60 21.38
CA ALA A 315 -1.72 -8.10 20.02
C ALA A 315 -0.78 -6.89 20.01
N ILE A 316 -0.09 -6.64 18.90
CA ILE A 316 0.80 -5.50 18.74
C ILE A 316 0.19 -4.56 17.69
N ILE A 317 -0.15 -3.35 18.10
CA ILE A 317 -0.65 -2.29 17.23
C ILE A 317 0.42 -1.20 17.20
N HIS A 318 1.24 -1.20 16.16
CA HIS A 318 2.45 -0.40 16.08
C HIS A 318 2.49 0.48 14.82
N LYS A 319 2.81 1.77 14.93
CA LYS A 319 3.05 2.63 13.74
C LYS A 319 1.90 2.67 12.73
N ASN A 320 0.67 2.53 13.19
CA ASN A 320 -0.51 2.63 12.33
C ASN A 320 -1.04 4.06 12.28
N VAL A 321 -1.63 4.42 11.15
CA VAL A 321 -2.38 5.66 10.95
C VAL A 321 -3.87 5.32 10.95
N ILE A 322 -4.61 5.80 11.95
CA ILE A 322 -6.00 5.41 12.22
C ILE A 322 -6.86 6.66 12.29
N TYR A 323 -7.71 6.89 11.29
CA TYR A 323 -8.48 8.14 11.23
C TYR A 323 -9.85 8.04 10.59
N ASN A 324 -10.78 8.92 10.97
CA ASN A 324 -12.15 8.95 10.44
C ASN A 324 -12.88 7.60 10.54
N ASN A 325 -12.64 6.85 11.62
CA ASN A 325 -13.45 5.68 11.93
C ASN A 325 -14.53 6.05 12.96
N GLY A 326 -15.44 5.14 13.29
CA GLY A 326 -16.32 5.29 14.44
C GLY A 326 -15.49 5.44 15.73
N THR A 327 -14.97 4.32 16.23
CA THR A 327 -13.93 4.29 17.27
C THR A 327 -12.57 4.01 16.61
N GLY A 328 -11.49 4.63 17.07
CA GLY A 328 -10.15 4.37 16.54
C GLY A 328 -9.68 2.95 16.87
N ILE A 329 -9.43 2.68 18.15
CA ILE A 329 -9.04 1.36 18.68
C ILE A 329 -9.96 0.99 19.84
N LEU A 330 -10.52 -0.22 19.83
CA LEU A 330 -11.33 -0.77 20.93
C LEU A 330 -10.71 -2.07 21.47
N LEU A 331 -10.54 -2.16 22.78
CA LEU A 331 -10.22 -3.40 23.48
C LEU A 331 -11.43 -3.83 24.33
N ASN A 332 -11.89 -5.07 24.17
CA ASN A 332 -13.01 -5.58 24.96
C ASN A 332 -12.93 -7.06 25.34
N GLY A 333 -13.81 -7.51 26.23
CA GLY A 333 -13.90 -8.86 26.77
C GLY A 333 -12.60 -9.39 27.40
N GLY A 334 -11.77 -8.54 27.98
CA GLY A 334 -10.44 -8.95 28.46
C GLY A 334 -9.41 -9.07 27.34
N GLY A 335 -9.61 -8.37 26.23
CA GLY A 335 -8.62 -8.19 25.17
C GLY A 335 -7.31 -7.59 25.69
N LYS A 336 -6.21 -7.95 25.04
CA LYS A 336 -4.85 -7.53 25.41
C LYS A 336 -4.11 -6.97 24.22
N ALA A 337 -3.53 -5.77 24.34
CA ALA A 337 -2.72 -5.17 23.28
C ALA A 337 -1.54 -4.33 23.80
N LEU A 338 -0.52 -4.19 22.95
CA LEU A 338 0.50 -3.13 23.03
C LEU A 338 0.16 -2.11 21.93
N ILE A 339 -0.26 -0.92 22.32
CA ILE A 339 -0.69 0.15 21.42
C ILE A 339 0.41 1.20 21.41
N ASN A 340 1.34 1.08 20.46
CA ASN A 340 2.59 1.82 20.51
C ASN A 340 2.85 2.63 19.25
N TYR A 341 3.14 3.92 19.40
CA TYR A 341 3.57 4.79 18.30
C TYR A 341 2.58 4.83 17.14
N ASN A 342 1.28 4.91 17.40
CA ASN A 342 0.26 5.10 16.38
C ASN A 342 -0.13 6.58 16.30
N THR A 343 -0.60 7.01 15.13
CA THR A 343 -1.28 8.31 14.98
C THR A 343 -2.78 8.06 14.82
N ILE A 344 -3.55 8.45 15.83
CA ILE A 344 -5.00 8.22 15.95
C ILE A 344 -5.71 9.57 15.89
N TYR A 345 -6.39 9.83 14.77
CA TYR A 345 -6.82 11.18 14.43
C TYR A 345 -8.28 11.24 13.97
N ASN A 346 -9.08 12.15 14.54
CA ASN A 346 -10.41 12.47 14.01
C ASN A 346 -11.34 11.26 13.83
N ASN A 347 -11.39 10.36 14.81
CA ASN A 347 -12.43 9.33 14.90
C ASN A 347 -13.68 9.91 15.57
N ASP A 348 -14.85 9.41 15.19
CA ASP A 348 -16.15 9.99 15.55
C ASP A 348 -16.40 9.95 17.06
N THR A 349 -15.93 8.91 17.76
CA THR A 349 -16.08 8.72 19.19
C THR A 349 -14.72 8.73 19.90
N GLU A 350 -14.21 7.59 20.36
CA GLU A 350 -12.97 7.47 21.12
C GLU A 350 -11.79 7.23 20.16
N GLY A 351 -10.64 7.83 20.47
CA GLY A 351 -9.37 7.44 19.85
C GLY A 351 -8.99 6.02 20.29
N ILE A 352 -8.99 5.79 21.60
CA ILE A 352 -8.78 4.48 22.22
C ILE A 352 -9.82 4.24 23.31
N GLU A 353 -10.53 3.11 23.23
CA GLU A 353 -11.49 2.65 24.23
C GLU A 353 -11.03 1.30 24.81
N ILE A 354 -11.04 1.19 26.14
CA ILE A 354 -10.64 -0.02 26.87
C ILE A 354 -11.71 -0.41 27.87
N GLU A 355 -12.45 -1.49 27.57
CA GLU A 355 -13.59 -1.96 28.36
C GLU A 355 -13.42 -3.42 28.86
N GLU A 356 -14.38 -3.87 29.67
CA GLU A 356 -14.59 -5.29 30.04
C GLU A 356 -13.35 -6.05 30.55
N ASN A 357 -12.56 -5.44 31.43
CA ASN A 357 -11.33 -6.01 32.01
C ASN A 357 -10.16 -6.18 31.04
N SER A 358 -10.12 -5.41 29.96
CA SER A 358 -9.00 -5.41 29.03
C SER A 358 -7.69 -4.85 29.63
N GLU A 359 -6.57 -5.27 29.07
CA GLU A 359 -5.22 -4.88 29.48
C GLU A 359 -4.48 -4.24 28.31
N SER A 360 -3.80 -3.12 28.53
CA SER A 360 -3.03 -2.47 27.47
C SER A 360 -1.84 -1.69 28.01
N ASP A 361 -0.76 -1.71 27.25
CA ASP A 361 0.26 -0.65 27.30
C ASP A 361 0.01 0.32 26.16
N VAL A 362 -0.20 1.60 26.49
CA VAL A 362 -0.47 2.67 25.53
C VAL A 362 0.69 3.65 25.60
N THR A 363 1.62 3.56 24.65
CA THR A 363 2.87 4.31 24.71
C THR A 363 3.27 4.97 23.39
N GLY A 364 3.72 6.22 23.43
CA GLY A 364 4.29 6.87 22.25
C GLY A 364 3.29 7.29 21.18
N ASN A 365 1.98 7.24 21.44
CA ASN A 365 0.97 7.55 20.42
C ASN A 365 0.70 9.05 20.31
N ILE A 366 0.27 9.49 19.13
CA ILE A 366 -0.41 10.77 18.95
C ILE A 366 -1.91 10.50 18.85
N ILE A 367 -2.70 11.08 19.74
CA ILE A 367 -4.16 10.87 19.83
C ILE A 367 -4.84 12.23 19.82
N SER A 368 -5.38 12.63 18.67
CA SER A 368 -5.87 14.00 18.50
C SER A 368 -7.17 14.11 17.73
N SER A 369 -7.95 15.14 18.07
CA SER A 369 -9.15 15.54 17.34
C SER A 369 -10.27 14.50 17.33
N ASN A 370 -10.28 13.57 18.29
CA ASN A 370 -11.39 12.63 18.51
C ASN A 370 -12.42 13.26 19.46
N ASN A 371 -13.60 12.66 19.62
CA ASN A 371 -14.51 13.11 20.69
C ASN A 371 -13.91 12.83 22.07
N VAL A 372 -13.40 11.62 22.29
CA VAL A 372 -12.63 11.27 23.48
C VAL A 372 -11.25 10.77 23.07
N GLY A 373 -10.18 11.21 23.72
CA GLY A 373 -8.82 10.73 23.45
C GLY A 373 -8.67 9.27 23.87
N ILE A 374 -8.65 9.03 25.18
CA ILE A 374 -8.62 7.68 25.77
C ILE A 374 -9.73 7.51 26.80
N GLU A 375 -10.57 6.50 26.62
CA GLU A 375 -11.59 6.09 27.58
C GLU A 375 -11.27 4.72 28.19
N ILE A 376 -11.40 4.62 29.50
CA ILE A 376 -11.38 3.36 30.23
C ILE A 376 -12.73 3.19 30.92
N GLU A 377 -13.51 2.20 30.53
CA GLU A 377 -14.80 1.95 31.20
C GLU A 377 -14.62 1.43 32.64
N GLU A 378 -15.58 1.77 33.50
CA GLU A 378 -15.59 1.33 34.91
C GLU A 378 -15.52 -0.21 34.98
N LEU A 379 -14.64 -0.74 35.85
CA LEU A 379 -14.30 -2.17 36.06
C LEU A 379 -13.07 -2.71 35.28
N SER A 380 -12.41 -1.92 34.42
CA SER A 380 -11.11 -2.33 33.86
C SER A 380 -9.98 -2.29 34.92
N PRO A 381 -9.14 -3.34 35.04
CA PRO A 381 -8.16 -3.48 36.13
C PRO A 381 -7.01 -2.47 36.05
N SER A 382 -6.23 -2.41 37.15
CA SER A 382 -5.03 -1.59 37.35
C SER A 382 -3.84 -1.88 36.41
N SER A 383 -4.07 -2.52 35.27
CA SER A 383 -3.07 -3.02 34.32
C SER A 383 -3.04 -2.25 33.00
N VAL A 384 -3.75 -1.12 32.89
CA VAL A 384 -3.58 -0.18 31.78
C VAL A 384 -2.48 0.82 32.14
N THR A 385 -1.47 0.94 31.28
CA THR A 385 -0.43 1.98 31.36
C THR A 385 -0.60 2.98 30.21
N ILE A 386 -0.47 4.27 30.51
CA ILE A 386 -0.56 5.36 29.54
C ILE A 386 0.64 6.27 29.76
N SER A 387 1.64 6.17 28.89
CA SER A 387 2.91 6.91 29.05
C SER A 387 3.46 7.44 27.73
N TYR A 388 4.16 8.57 27.76
CA TYR A 388 4.80 9.15 26.58
C TYR A 388 3.85 9.32 25.37
N ASN A 389 2.57 9.61 25.59
CA ASN A 389 1.64 9.93 24.51
C ASN A 389 1.47 11.44 24.37
N LEU A 390 1.16 11.89 23.16
CA LEU A 390 0.62 13.22 22.91
C LEU A 390 -0.88 13.10 22.75
N VAL A 391 -1.64 13.75 23.64
CA VAL A 391 -3.10 13.75 23.61
C VAL A 391 -3.59 15.20 23.56
N ASP A 392 -4.19 15.61 22.44
CA ASP A 392 -4.53 17.01 22.18
C ASP A 392 -5.81 17.18 21.35
N ASN A 393 -6.50 18.30 21.54
CA ASN A 393 -7.66 18.72 20.74
C ASN A 393 -8.80 17.69 20.70
N ASN A 394 -8.93 16.82 21.71
CA ASN A 394 -10.13 16.01 21.89
C ASN A 394 -11.18 16.80 22.69
N ASN A 395 -12.48 16.47 22.56
CA ASN A 395 -13.47 17.12 23.45
C ASN A 395 -13.24 16.73 24.92
N TYR A 396 -12.76 15.51 25.14
CA TYR A 396 -12.26 15.00 26.41
C TYR A 396 -10.98 14.22 26.17
N ASP A 397 -9.83 14.65 26.69
CA ASP A 397 -8.59 13.89 26.48
C ASP A 397 -8.61 12.53 27.18
N PHE A 398 -9.23 12.46 28.37
CA PHE A 398 -9.33 11.22 29.13
C PHE A 398 -10.69 11.07 29.84
N ILE A 399 -11.17 9.83 29.88
CA ILE A 399 -12.26 9.39 30.75
C ILE A 399 -11.75 8.23 31.62
N ASN A 400 -11.89 8.37 32.94
CA ASN A 400 -11.42 7.44 33.97
C ASN A 400 -9.94 6.97 33.84
N PRO A 401 -8.97 7.87 33.57
CA PRO A 401 -7.59 7.45 33.41
C PRO A 401 -6.96 6.98 34.73
N PRO A 402 -5.85 6.21 34.70
CA PRO A 402 -5.08 5.85 35.89
C PRO A 402 -4.61 7.09 36.66
N VAL A 403 -4.39 6.92 37.97
CA VAL A 403 -3.97 8.02 38.85
C VAL A 403 -2.70 8.71 38.35
N GLY A 404 -2.76 10.03 38.17
CA GLY A 404 -1.62 10.84 37.74
C GLY A 404 -1.54 11.10 36.23
N VAL A 405 -2.30 10.36 35.41
CA VAL A 405 -2.45 10.65 33.98
C VAL A 405 -3.28 11.94 33.79
N GLY A 406 -2.87 12.79 32.86
CA GLY A 406 -3.58 14.04 32.51
C GLY A 406 -3.32 15.22 33.47
N THR A 407 -2.65 15.00 34.61
CA THR A 407 -2.33 16.09 35.55
C THR A 407 -0.90 16.56 35.34
N ILE A 408 -0.72 17.75 34.77
CA ILE A 408 0.61 18.35 34.53
C ILE A 408 1.31 18.64 35.86
N ILE A 409 2.44 17.97 36.10
CA ILE A 409 3.24 18.13 37.34
C ILE A 409 4.75 18.16 37.10
N THR A 410 5.22 17.84 35.89
CA THR A 410 6.63 17.79 35.53
C THR A 410 6.80 18.27 34.09
N ASN A 411 8.03 18.19 33.58
CA ASN A 411 8.30 18.31 32.15
C ASN A 411 8.93 17.01 31.65
N ASN A 412 8.73 16.71 30.36
CA ASN A 412 9.47 15.66 29.67
C ASN A 412 10.94 16.11 29.44
N GLN A 413 11.73 15.25 28.79
CA GLN A 413 13.14 15.53 28.52
C GLN A 413 13.40 16.74 27.61
N ASN A 414 12.42 17.07 26.75
CA ASN A 414 12.48 18.24 25.87
C ASN A 414 12.07 19.53 26.59
N GLY A 415 11.67 19.44 27.86
CA GLY A 415 11.17 20.56 28.65
C GLY A 415 9.70 20.89 28.41
N THR A 416 8.97 20.05 27.67
CA THR A 416 7.53 20.19 27.44
C THR A 416 6.76 19.80 28.70
N PRO A 417 5.80 20.62 29.18
CA PRO A 417 4.96 20.26 30.32
C PRO A 417 4.25 18.93 30.13
N SER A 418 4.34 18.07 31.14
CA SER A 418 3.84 16.70 31.08
C SER A 418 3.25 16.23 32.40
N ASP A 419 2.47 15.16 32.33
CA ASP A 419 1.97 14.46 33.51
C ASP A 419 3.05 13.55 34.15
N THR A 420 2.67 12.79 35.18
CA THR A 420 3.61 11.92 35.91
C THR A 420 4.17 10.76 35.08
N TYR A 421 3.57 10.47 33.92
CA TYR A 421 3.95 9.40 32.98
C TYR A 421 4.52 9.95 31.67
N TYR A 422 4.85 11.25 31.65
CA TYR A 422 5.40 11.96 30.50
C TYR A 422 4.48 12.02 29.28
N ASN A 423 3.15 11.90 29.47
CA ASN A 423 2.22 12.29 28.43
C ASN A 423 2.21 13.82 28.31
N ILE A 424 2.14 14.32 27.08
CA ILE A 424 2.11 15.74 26.73
C ILE A 424 0.76 16.12 26.11
N PHE A 425 0.39 17.39 26.23
CA PHE A 425 -0.95 17.91 25.87
C PHE A 425 -0.84 19.15 24.98
N GLU A 426 0.06 19.08 24.01
CA GLU A 426 0.37 20.16 23.07
C GLU A 426 -0.04 19.75 21.65
N ASN A 427 -0.24 20.72 20.77
CA ASN A 427 -0.56 20.46 19.37
C ASN A 427 0.54 19.60 18.72
N PRO A 428 0.21 18.52 17.99
CA PRO A 428 1.20 17.69 17.33
C PRO A 428 1.93 18.38 16.16
N GLU A 429 1.43 19.50 15.67
CA GLU A 429 2.00 20.28 14.56
C GLU A 429 2.27 19.42 13.32
N PHE A 430 1.19 18.96 12.68
CA PHE A 430 1.30 18.22 11.42
C PHE A 430 1.48 19.16 10.21
N PHE A 431 2.34 18.76 9.25
CA PHE A 431 2.53 19.45 7.96
C PHE A 431 1.22 19.59 7.18
N SER A 432 0.41 18.53 7.19
CA SER A 432 -0.88 18.52 6.52
C SER A 432 -1.88 17.65 7.26
N ILE A 433 -3.12 18.14 7.29
CA ILE A 433 -4.32 17.39 7.74
C ILE A 433 -5.25 17.07 6.56
N ASP A 434 -4.80 17.32 5.32
CA ASP A 434 -5.50 16.89 4.11
C ASP A 434 -5.09 15.43 3.81
N PRO A 435 -6.02 14.45 3.88
CA PRO A 435 -5.70 13.05 3.61
C PRO A 435 -5.22 12.77 2.17
N THR A 436 -5.34 13.73 1.25
CA THR A 436 -4.82 13.63 -0.12
C THR A 436 -3.37 14.08 -0.25
N ASP A 437 -2.81 14.73 0.78
CA ASP A 437 -1.42 15.17 0.82
C ASP A 437 -0.49 14.00 1.21
N ILE A 438 0.66 13.90 0.54
CA ILE A 438 1.67 12.87 0.85
C ILE A 438 2.29 13.05 2.24
N THR A 439 2.23 14.27 2.79
CA THR A 439 2.72 14.63 4.12
C THR A 439 1.63 14.58 5.19
N PHE A 440 0.45 14.04 4.87
CA PHE A 440 -0.64 13.88 5.82
C PHE A 440 -0.14 13.26 7.13
N LEU A 441 -0.41 13.95 8.24
CA LEU A 441 -0.02 13.57 9.61
C LEU A 441 1.48 13.37 9.86
N HIS A 442 2.36 13.88 8.99
CA HIS A 442 3.80 13.97 9.27
C HIS A 442 4.07 15.22 10.12
N LEU A 443 5.02 15.12 11.06
CA LEU A 443 5.37 16.19 12.01
C LEU A 443 6.15 17.33 11.34
N GLU A 444 5.83 18.58 11.67
CA GLU A 444 6.65 19.75 11.36
C GLU A 444 7.89 19.82 12.27
N GLU A 445 8.93 20.56 11.87
CA GLU A 445 10.20 20.68 12.62
C GLU A 445 10.04 21.26 14.04
N SER A 446 9.00 22.04 14.29
CA SER A 446 8.71 22.60 15.60
C SER A 446 7.91 21.67 16.52
N SER A 447 7.48 20.51 16.02
CA SER A 447 6.56 19.64 16.73
C SER A 447 7.08 19.19 18.09
N PRO A 448 6.25 19.26 19.16
CA PRO A 448 6.61 18.78 20.49
C PRO A 448 6.66 17.24 20.58
N ALA A 449 6.20 16.53 19.55
CA ALA A 449 6.23 15.07 19.47
C ALA A 449 7.61 14.52 19.07
N ILE A 450 8.51 15.37 18.56
CA ILE A 450 9.86 14.98 18.14
C ILE A 450 10.71 14.69 19.36
N ASP A 451 11.45 13.57 19.36
CA ASP A 451 12.28 13.05 20.43
C ASP A 451 11.55 12.99 21.79
N ALA A 452 10.23 12.77 21.77
CA ALA A 452 9.39 12.90 22.97
C ALA A 452 8.83 11.56 23.48
N GLY A 453 8.98 10.47 22.72
CA GLY A 453 8.51 9.13 23.08
C GLY A 453 9.34 8.47 24.19
N ASN A 454 9.20 7.14 24.30
CA ASN A 454 9.91 6.37 25.33
C ASN A 454 11.44 6.41 25.06
N PRO A 455 12.29 6.88 26.00
CA PRO A 455 13.74 6.95 25.81
C PRO A 455 14.46 5.60 25.61
N ASP A 456 13.81 4.49 25.98
CA ASP A 456 14.34 3.15 25.76
C ASP A 456 14.13 2.66 24.32
N ASP A 457 13.26 3.33 23.56
CA ASP A 457 13.01 3.09 22.15
C ASP A 457 13.68 4.18 21.30
N LEU A 458 14.35 3.77 20.22
CA LEU A 458 15.04 4.69 19.33
C LEU A 458 14.43 4.67 17.94
N ASP A 459 14.53 5.80 17.26
CA ASP A 459 14.32 5.88 15.82
C ASP A 459 15.54 5.39 15.03
N PRO A 460 15.40 5.11 13.71
CA PRO A 460 16.48 4.59 12.88
C PRO A 460 17.75 5.45 12.81
N ASP A 461 17.67 6.73 13.14
CA ASP A 461 18.82 7.64 13.27
C ASP A 461 19.46 7.63 14.68
N ASN A 462 18.92 6.82 15.59
CA ASN A 462 19.28 6.64 16.99
C ASN A 462 18.95 7.82 17.90
N THR A 463 18.08 8.74 17.47
CA THR A 463 17.46 9.67 18.41
C THR A 463 16.34 8.95 19.18
N ILE A 464 15.80 9.63 20.20
CA ILE A 464 14.73 9.04 21.00
C ILE A 464 13.50 8.97 20.10
N ARG A 465 12.77 7.86 20.19
CA ARG A 465 11.65 7.65 19.29
C ARG A 465 10.64 8.80 19.37
N ASP A 466 10.26 9.33 18.21
CA ASP A 466 9.19 10.31 18.07
C ASP A 466 7.84 9.69 18.46
N MET A 467 6.93 10.51 18.97
CA MET A 467 5.55 10.07 19.16
C MET A 467 4.84 9.98 17.81
N GLY A 468 3.94 9.01 17.66
CA GLY A 468 3.12 8.81 16.46
C GLY A 468 3.70 7.80 15.46
N ALA A 469 2.99 7.63 14.34
CA ALA A 469 3.28 6.60 13.35
C ALA A 469 4.54 6.86 12.51
N PHE A 470 4.92 8.14 12.37
CA PHE A 470 6.01 8.56 11.51
C PHE A 470 7.13 9.20 12.34
N PRO A 471 8.37 8.73 12.18
CA PRO A 471 9.52 9.46 12.68
C PRO A 471 9.73 10.73 11.85
N PHE A 472 9.98 11.83 12.55
CA PHE A 472 10.54 13.07 12.03
C PHE A 472 12.02 12.88 11.67
N GLY A 473 12.55 13.75 10.80
CA GLY A 473 13.97 13.71 10.44
C GLY A 473 14.41 12.51 9.58
N LEU A 474 13.61 11.44 9.51
CA LEU A 474 13.66 10.43 8.46
C LEU A 474 13.04 11.00 7.19
N ILE A 475 13.78 11.89 6.58
CA ILE A 475 13.36 12.54 5.38
C ILE A 475 13.22 11.48 4.27
N SER A 476 11.97 11.29 3.84
CA SER A 476 11.48 10.81 2.54
C SER A 476 11.90 11.76 1.38
N SER A 477 13.10 12.33 1.48
CA SER A 477 13.69 13.35 0.63
C SER A 477 15.22 13.35 0.82
N ILE A 478 15.91 13.51 -0.29
CA ILE A 478 17.36 13.33 -0.41
C ILE A 478 18.06 14.54 0.20
N ASN A 479 18.57 14.37 1.43
CA ASN A 479 19.27 15.41 2.15
C ASN A 479 20.77 15.40 1.79
N LYS A 480 21.14 16.30 0.89
CA LYS A 480 22.44 16.51 0.22
C LYS A 480 23.63 16.91 1.12
N ASN A 481 23.68 16.44 2.37
CA ASN A 481 24.69 16.86 3.34
C ASN A 481 25.82 15.83 3.50
N ASN A 482 26.90 16.11 2.78
CA ASN A 482 28.23 15.54 2.95
C ASN A 482 28.70 15.58 4.42
N SER A 483 28.70 14.44 5.10
CA SER A 483 29.54 14.22 6.29
C SER A 483 30.39 12.96 6.13
N GLU A 484 31.67 13.22 5.86
CA GLU A 484 32.89 12.42 6.07
C GLU A 484 32.79 10.89 6.15
N LEU A 485 32.89 10.26 4.98
CA LEU A 485 33.43 8.91 4.80
C LEU A 485 34.50 8.97 3.72
N GLY A 486 35.69 8.47 4.04
CA GLY A 486 36.91 8.64 3.25
C GLY A 486 36.76 8.29 1.77
N ASN A 487 37.26 9.16 0.90
CA ASN A 487 37.73 9.02 -0.49
C ASN A 487 36.96 8.16 -1.53
N TYR A 488 35.82 7.55 -1.23
CA TYR A 488 34.99 6.91 -2.27
C TYR A 488 34.11 7.96 -2.95
N SER A 489 34.31 8.15 -4.25
CA SER A 489 33.35 8.82 -5.14
C SER A 489 32.68 7.73 -5.97
N VAL A 490 31.35 7.68 -5.94
CA VAL A 490 30.54 6.76 -6.75
C VAL A 490 29.71 7.59 -7.73
N ILE A 491 29.93 7.41 -9.02
CA ILE A 491 29.22 8.16 -10.06
C ILE A 491 28.44 7.19 -10.94
N PRO A 492 27.09 7.16 -10.87
CA PRO A 492 26.29 6.39 -11.80
C PRO A 492 26.32 7.06 -13.20
N PHE A 493 26.61 6.29 -14.24
CA PHE A 493 26.57 6.77 -15.62
C PHE A 493 26.12 5.67 -16.61
N PRO A 494 25.27 5.99 -17.61
CA PRO A 494 24.55 7.25 -17.74
C PRO A 494 23.52 7.42 -16.60
N ASN A 495 23.25 8.66 -16.19
CA ASN A 495 22.15 8.96 -15.29
C ASN A 495 21.41 10.19 -15.86
N PRO A 496 20.19 10.04 -16.41
CA PRO A 496 19.36 8.81 -16.45
C PRO A 496 19.94 7.67 -17.30
N PHE A 497 19.56 6.41 -17.00
CA PHE A 497 19.95 5.19 -17.74
C PHE A 497 18.73 4.49 -18.36
N SER A 498 18.95 3.66 -19.39
CA SER A 498 17.87 2.97 -20.12
C SER A 498 17.86 1.44 -19.92
N ASN A 499 19.00 0.78 -20.01
CA ASN A 499 19.09 -0.69 -19.90
C ASN A 499 20.36 -1.20 -19.19
N LYS A 500 21.26 -0.29 -18.86
CA LYS A 500 22.46 -0.55 -18.09
C LYS A 500 23.01 0.76 -17.60
N LEU A 501 23.61 0.72 -16.42
CA LEU A 501 24.44 1.80 -15.93
C LEU A 501 25.69 1.20 -15.32
N TYR A 502 26.74 1.99 -15.21
CA TYR A 502 27.89 1.63 -14.40
C TYR A 502 28.10 2.66 -13.31
N PHE A 503 28.61 2.18 -12.18
CA PHE A 503 29.05 2.99 -11.07
C PHE A 503 30.56 3.13 -11.17
N GLU A 504 31.05 4.34 -11.39
CA GLU A 504 32.49 4.63 -11.35
C GLU A 504 32.93 4.88 -9.91
N ILE A 505 33.85 4.07 -9.40
CA ILE A 505 34.31 4.07 -8.01
C ILE A 505 35.78 4.51 -7.97
N ASP A 506 36.07 5.64 -7.33
CA ASP A 506 37.44 6.13 -7.15
C ASP A 506 38.10 5.56 -5.88
N SER A 507 39.25 4.89 -6.10
CA SER A 507 40.22 4.37 -5.13
C SER A 507 39.67 3.60 -3.91
N CYS A 508 39.67 2.26 -4.00
CA CYS A 508 39.39 1.40 -2.86
C CYS A 508 40.61 1.22 -1.94
N SER A 509 40.40 1.47 -0.63
CA SER A 509 41.15 0.82 0.45
C SER A 509 41.03 -0.72 0.29
N PRO A 510 41.96 -1.53 0.84
CA PRO A 510 42.04 -2.97 0.56
C PRO A 510 40.90 -3.86 1.12
N THR A 511 39.74 -3.30 1.46
CA THR A 511 38.58 -4.02 2.01
C THR A 511 37.53 -4.30 0.93
N GLU A 512 36.92 -5.49 0.99
CA GLU A 512 35.77 -5.86 0.17
C GLU A 512 34.58 -4.95 0.48
N VAL A 513 34.02 -4.32 -0.56
CA VAL A 513 32.87 -3.41 -0.46
C VAL A 513 31.68 -3.97 -1.24
N GLU A 514 30.48 -3.73 -0.76
CA GLU A 514 29.21 -4.08 -1.41
C GLU A 514 28.53 -2.81 -1.93
N LEU A 515 28.05 -2.86 -3.18
CA LEU A 515 27.11 -1.90 -3.72
C LEU A 515 25.70 -2.51 -3.65
N LYS A 516 24.79 -1.88 -2.92
CA LYS A 516 23.38 -2.25 -2.81
C LYS A 516 22.52 -1.24 -3.54
N ILE A 517 21.52 -1.71 -4.25
CA ILE A 517 20.59 -0.90 -5.03
C ILE A 517 19.20 -1.19 -4.51
N PHE A 518 18.42 -0.13 -4.29
CA PHE A 518 17.10 -0.14 -3.67
C PHE A 518 16.11 0.57 -4.58
N ASP A 519 14.86 0.12 -4.56
CA ASP A 519 13.76 0.90 -5.11
C ASP A 519 13.40 2.10 -4.21
N LEU A 520 12.43 2.91 -4.64
CA LEU A 520 11.94 4.07 -3.88
C LEU A 520 11.22 3.69 -2.57
N PHE A 521 10.83 2.43 -2.41
CA PHE A 521 10.21 1.91 -1.19
C PHE A 521 11.26 1.35 -0.21
N GLY A 522 12.56 1.46 -0.54
CA GLY A 522 13.65 0.99 0.30
C GLY A 522 13.92 -0.51 0.21
N ILE A 523 13.32 -1.22 -0.76
CA ILE A 523 13.56 -2.66 -0.98
C ILE A 523 14.86 -2.85 -1.74
N CYS A 524 15.79 -3.65 -1.20
CA CYS A 524 17.05 -3.98 -1.87
C CYS A 524 16.80 -4.88 -3.09
N VAL A 525 16.97 -4.35 -4.29
CA VAL A 525 16.78 -5.08 -5.55
C VAL A 525 18.05 -5.81 -6.00
N LYS A 526 19.23 -5.29 -5.69
CA LYS A 526 20.51 -5.88 -6.13
C LYS A 526 21.62 -5.62 -5.13
N THR A 527 22.45 -6.63 -4.88
CA THR A 527 23.74 -6.49 -4.18
C THR A 527 24.86 -6.93 -5.12
N ILE A 528 25.92 -6.12 -5.24
CA ILE A 528 27.08 -6.38 -6.08
C ILE A 528 28.34 -6.30 -5.20
N SER A 529 29.02 -7.43 -5.03
CA SER A 529 30.31 -7.50 -4.32
C SER A 529 31.43 -7.01 -5.22
N ILE A 530 32.26 -6.10 -4.70
CA ILE A 530 33.34 -5.46 -5.45
C ILE A 530 34.66 -5.92 -4.87
N ASN A 531 35.37 -6.74 -5.66
CA ASN A 531 36.67 -7.30 -5.28
C ASN A 531 37.80 -6.66 -6.08
N ASN A 532 38.96 -6.50 -5.43
CA ASN A 532 40.03 -5.53 -5.75
C ASN A 532 40.82 -5.78 -7.06
N ASN A 533 40.28 -6.56 -7.99
CA ASN A 533 40.87 -6.78 -9.30
C ASN A 533 39.77 -6.70 -10.36
N ILE A 534 39.94 -5.73 -11.25
CA ILE A 534 39.26 -5.55 -12.54
C ILE A 534 38.13 -4.50 -12.50
N SER A 535 38.49 -3.31 -13.02
CA SER A 535 37.66 -2.16 -13.37
C SER A 535 37.11 -1.29 -12.23
N LYS A 536 37.38 0.02 -12.34
CA LYS A 536 36.73 1.11 -11.56
C LYS A 536 35.22 1.22 -11.82
N LYS A 537 34.64 0.34 -12.64
CA LYS A 537 33.26 0.45 -13.16
C LYS A 537 32.49 -0.81 -12.82
N VAL A 538 31.54 -0.68 -11.92
CA VAL A 538 30.65 -1.76 -11.52
C VAL A 538 29.38 -1.65 -12.34
N PHE A 539 29.05 -2.67 -13.11
CA PHE A 539 27.88 -2.63 -14.00
C PHE A 539 26.64 -3.17 -13.30
N TRP A 540 25.55 -2.45 -13.47
CA TRP A 540 24.22 -2.97 -13.22
C TRP A 540 23.45 -3.05 -14.54
N ASP A 541 23.03 -4.25 -14.86
CA ASP A 541 22.27 -4.63 -16.05
C ASP A 541 20.76 -4.48 -15.86
N THR A 542 20.38 -3.62 -14.90
CA THR A 542 18.99 -3.34 -14.51
C THR A 542 18.21 -4.61 -14.17
N LYS A 543 18.90 -5.59 -13.58
CA LYS A 543 18.29 -6.82 -13.07
C LYS A 543 18.42 -6.94 -11.57
N ASP A 544 17.42 -7.54 -10.95
CA ASP A 544 17.43 -7.87 -9.53
C ASP A 544 18.45 -8.99 -9.21
N GLN A 545 18.56 -9.36 -7.94
CA GLN A 545 19.45 -10.44 -7.49
C GLN A 545 19.11 -11.82 -8.06
N TYR A 546 17.92 -11.99 -8.64
CA TYR A 546 17.43 -13.23 -9.25
C TYR A 546 17.54 -13.24 -10.78
N GLY A 547 17.92 -12.11 -11.40
CA GLY A 547 18.12 -11.98 -12.84
C GLY A 547 16.90 -11.46 -13.60
N ASN A 548 15.85 -10.98 -12.90
CA ASN A 548 14.68 -10.36 -13.52
C ASN A 548 14.94 -8.88 -13.76
N THR A 549 14.43 -8.33 -14.86
CA THR A 549 14.50 -6.89 -15.12
C THR A 549 13.71 -6.13 -14.05
N VAL A 550 14.32 -5.11 -13.45
CA VAL A 550 13.65 -4.24 -12.47
C VAL A 550 12.82 -3.16 -13.18
N SER A 551 11.81 -2.61 -12.51
CA SER A 551 10.92 -1.59 -13.08
C SER A 551 11.68 -0.33 -13.52
N THR A 552 11.15 0.42 -14.48
CA THR A 552 11.70 1.76 -14.77
C THR A 552 11.34 2.69 -13.61
N GLY A 553 12.30 3.50 -13.16
CA GLY A 553 12.07 4.36 -12.01
C GLY A 553 13.34 4.95 -11.42
N THR A 554 13.16 5.63 -10.29
CA THR A 554 14.29 6.10 -9.48
C THR A 554 14.77 4.97 -8.59
N TYR A 555 16.07 4.81 -8.51
CA TYR A 555 16.72 3.84 -7.65
C TYR A 555 17.68 4.55 -6.72
N ILE A 556 17.73 4.09 -5.48
CA ILE A 556 18.66 4.56 -4.47
C ILE A 556 19.79 3.53 -4.42
N TYR A 557 21.04 3.96 -4.28
CA TYR A 557 22.15 3.02 -4.08
C TYR A 557 22.89 3.35 -2.78
N LYS A 558 23.58 2.34 -2.25
CA LYS A 558 24.39 2.42 -1.04
C LYS A 558 25.67 1.61 -1.24
N ILE A 559 26.81 2.16 -0.84
CA ILE A 559 28.10 1.45 -0.83
C ILE A 559 28.64 1.32 0.60
N GLY A 560 29.11 0.12 0.99
CA GLY A 560 29.66 -0.12 2.34
C GLY A 560 30.31 -1.48 2.53
N ASN A 561 30.97 -1.71 3.68
CA ASN A 561 31.57 -3.01 4.02
C ASN A 561 30.53 -3.95 4.68
N SER A 562 30.72 -5.26 4.53
CA SER A 562 29.83 -6.32 5.07
C SER A 562 29.75 -6.42 6.61
N SER A 563 30.48 -5.58 7.36
CA SER A 563 30.63 -5.66 8.83
C SER A 563 30.24 -4.38 9.58
N GLY A 564 29.61 -3.38 8.95
CA GLY A 564 29.16 -2.19 9.66
C GLY A 564 28.40 -1.22 8.77
N ILE A 565 27.29 -0.70 9.30
CA ILE A 565 26.36 0.24 8.66
C ILE A 565 27.09 1.52 8.32
N ILE A 566 27.18 1.81 7.04
CA ILE A 566 27.68 3.09 6.53
C ILE A 566 26.81 3.46 5.33
N ILE A 567 26.02 4.53 5.45
CA ILE A 567 25.20 5.11 4.38
C ILE A 567 26.03 6.23 3.76
N LYS A 568 26.15 6.24 2.43
CA LYS A 568 26.63 7.40 1.69
C LYS A 568 25.91 7.45 0.34
N GLU A 569 25.46 8.66 0.00
CA GLU A 569 24.81 9.05 -1.27
C GLU A 569 25.63 8.69 -2.51
#